data_AF-A0A9X8VDT9-F1
#
_entry.id   AF-A0A9X8VDT9-F1
#
_cell.length_a   1.000
_cell.length_b   1.000
_cell.length_c   1.000
_cell.angle_alpha   90.00
_cell.angle_beta   90.00
_cell.angle_gamma   90.00
#
_symmetry.space_group_name_H-M   'P 1'
#
loop_
_entity.id
_entity.type
_entity.pdbx_description
1 polymer ?
#
loop_
_entity_poly.entity_id
_entity_poly.type
_entity_poly.pdbx_seq_one_letter_code
_entity_poly.pdbx_strand_id
1 'polypeptide(L)'
;MRWFNAPRSLFYQLLLFFGLPLLALGGISIYTHYFSAMSAATLAYDRTLLASARTVAERLVVREGKLAVDVPYVVLDSFERNMNDQLYYEVISPQGKSISGYDDLPSLPPHIPRSTLYPALVHFYDAEYLGRPIRVAALFQPVNESGVSGMATILVAETLESRRYLARQMMIAALLSQG
;
A
#
# COMPACT_ATOMS: atom_id res chain seq x y z
N MET A 1 -56.04 14.71 -23.03
CA MET A 1 -56.40 13.48 -22.29
C MET A 1 -55.20 12.53 -22.38
N ARG A 2 -54.52 12.16 -21.28
CA ARG A 2 -54.72 10.93 -20.46
C ARG A 2 -54.81 9.70 -21.38
N TRP A 3 -53.98 8.66 -21.28
CA TRP A 3 -54.32 7.37 -20.65
C TRP A 3 -53.05 6.49 -20.50
N PHE A 4 -52.17 6.78 -19.55
CA PHE A 4 -51.29 5.74 -18.97
C PHE A 4 -51.86 5.36 -17.60
N ASN A 5 -52.99 4.64 -17.62
CA ASN A 5 -53.56 4.04 -16.42
C ASN A 5 -53.26 2.53 -16.44
N ALA A 6 -52.04 2.17 -16.06
CA ALA A 6 -51.80 0.83 -15.53
C ALA A 6 -52.43 0.78 -14.11
N PRO A 7 -53.15 -0.29 -13.73
CA PRO A 7 -53.68 -0.40 -12.38
C PRO A 7 -52.49 -0.40 -11.41
N ARG A 8 -52.33 0.69 -10.64
CA ARG A 8 -51.28 0.79 -9.62
C ARG A 8 -51.62 -0.22 -8.53
N SER A 9 -51.05 -1.41 -8.63
CA SER A 9 -51.16 -2.38 -7.53
C SER A 9 -50.51 -1.72 -6.31
N LEU A 10 -51.26 -1.68 -5.20
CA LEU A 10 -50.76 -1.20 -3.90
C LEU A 10 -49.41 -1.85 -3.56
N PHE A 11 -49.22 -3.10 -3.98
CA PHE A 11 -47.98 -3.84 -3.86
C PHE A 11 -46.79 -3.17 -4.57
N TYR A 12 -46.92 -2.74 -5.84
CA TYR A 12 -45.81 -2.09 -6.55
C TYR A 12 -45.48 -0.71 -5.97
N GLN A 13 -46.50 0.00 -5.47
CA GLN A 13 -46.31 1.30 -4.83
C GLN A 13 -45.65 1.17 -3.46
N LEU A 14 -46.03 0.18 -2.66
CA LEU A 14 -45.31 -0.18 -1.42
C LEU A 14 -43.89 -0.69 -1.71
N LEU A 15 -43.72 -1.55 -2.72
CA LEU A 15 -42.41 -2.09 -3.11
C LEU A 15 -41.46 -0.98 -3.53
N LEU A 16 -41.90 0.01 -4.31
CA LEU A 16 -41.05 1.15 -4.64
C LEU A 16 -40.83 2.06 -3.44
N PHE A 17 -41.85 2.33 -2.63
CA PHE A 17 -41.75 3.23 -1.49
C PHE A 17 -40.82 2.71 -0.39
N PHE A 18 -40.83 1.39 -0.11
CA PHE A 18 -39.94 0.76 0.87
C PHE A 18 -38.68 0.17 0.25
N GLY A 19 -38.75 -0.35 -0.98
CA GLY A 19 -37.62 -0.97 -1.66
C GLY A 19 -36.55 0.02 -2.10
N LEU A 20 -36.91 1.21 -2.60
CA LEU A 20 -35.93 2.26 -2.92
C LEU A 20 -35.09 2.69 -1.72
N PRO A 21 -35.67 3.07 -0.56
CA PRO A 21 -34.87 3.44 0.60
C PRO A 21 -34.07 2.26 1.15
N LEU A 22 -34.60 1.03 1.10
CA LEU A 22 -33.84 -0.15 1.53
C LEU A 22 -32.62 -0.42 0.63
N LEU A 23 -32.79 -0.31 -0.69
CA LEU A 23 -31.71 -0.45 -1.66
C LEU A 23 -30.69 0.70 -1.53
N ALA A 24 -31.15 1.92 -1.30
CA ALA A 24 -30.28 3.07 -1.06
C ALA A 24 -29.45 2.86 0.21
N LEU A 25 -30.07 2.45 1.31
CA LEU A 25 -29.38 2.14 2.56
C LEU A 25 -28.40 0.97 2.39
N GLY A 26 -28.80 -0.09 1.69
CA GLY A 26 -27.93 -1.23 1.37
C GLY A 26 -26.72 -0.81 0.54
N GLY A 27 -26.93 0.00 -0.51
CA GLY A 27 -25.86 0.54 -1.34
C GLY A 27 -24.88 1.41 -0.54
N ILE A 28 -25.40 2.30 0.31
CA ILE A 28 -24.57 3.13 1.20
C ILE A 28 -23.77 2.24 2.17
N SER A 29 -24.40 1.24 2.77
CA SER A 29 -23.73 0.31 3.70
C SER A 29 -22.61 -0.48 3.01
N ILE A 30 -22.86 -1.03 1.82
CA ILE A 30 -21.84 -1.73 1.04
C ILE A 30 -20.66 -0.78 0.73
N TYR A 31 -20.97 0.45 0.31
CA TYR A 31 -19.97 1.45 0.01
C TYR A 31 -19.11 1.82 1.23
N THR A 32 -19.72 2.05 2.39
CA THR A 32 -18.99 2.39 3.62
C THR A 32 -18.14 1.21 4.10
N HIS A 33 -18.69 0.00 4.12
CA HIS A 33 -17.94 -1.20 4.51
C HIS A 33 -16.73 -1.45 3.59
N TYR A 34 -16.92 -1.29 2.28
CA TYR A 34 -15.84 -1.41 1.30
C TYR A 34 -14.71 -0.40 1.58
N PHE A 35 -15.05 0.86 1.80
CA PHE A 35 -14.06 1.91 2.05
C PHE A 35 -13.33 1.72 3.39
N SER A 36 -14.07 1.35 4.44
CA SER A 36 -13.49 1.05 5.76
C SER A 36 -12.55 -0.15 5.71
N ALA A 37 -12.92 -1.23 5.01
CA ALA A 37 -12.08 -2.40 4.86
C ALA A 37 -10.79 -2.07 4.07
N MET A 38 -10.89 -1.29 3.00
CA MET A 38 -9.74 -0.85 2.21
C MET A 38 -8.77 0.02 3.03
N SER A 39 -9.31 0.93 3.84
CA SER A 39 -8.53 1.80 4.71
C SER A 39 -7.80 1.00 5.80
N ALA A 40 -8.51 0.06 6.45
CA ALA A 40 -7.94 -0.82 7.46
C ALA A 40 -6.85 -1.73 6.89
N ALA A 41 -7.06 -2.26 5.69
CA ALA A 41 -6.04 -3.02 4.98
C ALA A 41 -4.81 -2.13 4.72
N THR A 42 -4.97 -0.98 4.07
CA THR A 42 -3.86 -0.06 3.75
C THR A 42 -3.01 0.27 4.98
N LEU A 43 -3.64 0.53 6.12
CA LEU A 43 -2.94 0.78 7.38
C LEU A 43 -2.09 -0.42 7.85
N ALA A 44 -2.62 -1.64 7.72
CA ALA A 44 -1.87 -2.86 8.06
C ALA A 44 -0.64 -3.02 7.15
N TYR A 45 -0.75 -2.70 5.86
CA TYR A 45 0.37 -2.73 4.91
C TYR A 45 1.43 -1.69 5.23
N ASP A 46 1.02 -0.44 5.45
CA ASP A 46 1.94 0.64 5.79
C ASP A 46 2.73 0.30 7.08
N ARG A 47 2.10 -0.39 8.04
CA ARG A 47 2.77 -0.90 9.25
C ARG A 47 3.85 -1.94 8.92
N THR A 48 3.56 -2.91 8.06
CA THR A 48 4.53 -3.94 7.65
C THR A 48 5.68 -3.32 6.86
N LEU A 49 5.38 -2.40 5.94
CA LEU A 49 6.39 -1.74 5.11
C LEU A 49 7.34 -0.86 5.94
N LEU A 50 6.80 -0.15 6.95
CA LEU A 50 7.62 0.57 7.92
C LEU A 50 8.50 -0.37 8.76
N ALA A 51 8.00 -1.54 9.16
CA ALA A 51 8.81 -2.51 9.88
C ALA A 51 10.00 -2.99 9.03
N SER A 52 9.76 -3.31 7.74
CA SER A 52 10.82 -3.64 6.79
C SER A 52 11.83 -2.50 6.63
N ALA A 53 11.37 -1.26 6.49
CA ALA A 53 12.25 -0.09 6.41
C ALA A 53 13.11 0.10 7.67
N ARG A 54 12.55 -0.16 8.86
CA ARG A 54 13.31 -0.13 10.12
C ARG A 54 14.35 -1.23 10.19
N THR A 55 14.03 -2.46 9.79
CA THR A 55 15.00 -3.56 9.75
C THR A 55 16.17 -3.27 8.81
N VAL A 56 15.90 -2.62 7.66
CA VAL A 56 16.97 -2.14 6.77
C VAL A 56 17.79 -1.03 7.45
N ALA A 57 17.13 -0.07 8.12
CA ALA A 57 17.80 1.01 8.82
C ALA A 57 18.68 0.53 9.99
N GLU A 58 18.24 -0.48 10.75
CA GLU A 58 18.99 -1.09 11.86
C GLU A 58 20.27 -1.80 11.39
N ARG A 59 20.37 -2.14 10.10
CA ARG A 59 21.54 -2.77 9.48
C ARG A 59 22.44 -1.77 8.74
N LEU A 60 22.21 -0.48 8.91
CA LEU A 60 23.15 0.56 8.45
C LEU A 60 24.42 0.48 9.28
N VAL A 61 25.56 0.23 8.64
CA VAL A 61 26.87 0.17 9.29
C VAL A 61 27.82 1.11 8.57
N VAL A 62 28.59 1.92 9.29
CA VAL A 62 29.64 2.74 8.67
C VAL A 62 30.91 1.92 8.50
N ARG A 63 31.36 1.70 7.25
CA ARG A 63 32.66 1.07 6.95
C ARG A 63 33.54 2.07 6.20
N GLU A 64 34.77 2.25 6.69
CA GLU A 64 35.78 3.14 6.06
C GLU A 64 35.31 4.60 5.87
N GLY A 65 34.51 5.12 6.80
CA GLY A 65 33.99 6.50 6.73
C GLY A 65 32.91 6.72 5.67
N LYS A 66 32.37 5.65 5.07
CA LYS A 66 31.23 5.69 4.17
C LYS A 66 30.09 4.86 4.77
N LEU A 67 28.86 5.35 4.62
CA LEU A 67 27.69 4.56 4.98
C LEU A 67 27.69 3.31 4.09
N ALA A 68 27.55 2.14 4.68
CA ALA A 68 27.39 0.87 3.98
C ALA A 68 26.20 0.14 4.58
N VAL A 69 25.59 -0.74 3.80
CA VAL A 69 24.45 -1.53 4.23
C VAL A 69 24.85 -2.98 4.08
N ASP A 70 24.98 -3.68 5.21
CA ASP A 70 25.18 -5.13 5.24
C ASP A 70 23.78 -5.76 5.36
N VAL A 71 23.00 -5.68 4.29
CA VAL A 71 21.75 -6.43 4.16
C VAL A 71 22.13 -7.70 3.42
N PRO A 72 22.14 -8.88 4.09
CA PRO A 72 22.23 -10.15 3.40
C PRO A 72 21.17 -10.19 2.30
N TYR A 73 21.61 -10.49 1.08
CA TYR A 73 20.77 -10.78 -0.08
C TYR A 73 19.95 -12.05 0.19
N VAL A 74 18.93 -11.97 1.04
CA VAL A 74 18.23 -13.12 1.63
C VAL A 74 16.81 -12.61 1.99
N VAL A 75 15.70 -12.93 1.31
CA VAL A 75 15.42 -14.03 0.37
C VAL A 75 14.32 -13.62 -0.62
N LEU A 76 14.55 -13.89 -1.90
CA LEU A 76 13.54 -13.99 -2.95
C LEU A 76 12.79 -15.35 -2.94
N ASP A 77 12.79 -16.10 -1.83
CA ASP A 77 12.45 -17.54 -1.84
C ASP A 77 11.94 -18.12 -0.51
N SER A 78 11.59 -17.32 0.50
CA SER A 78 11.13 -17.86 1.80
C SER A 78 9.99 -17.10 2.49
N PHE A 79 9.07 -16.56 1.69
CA PHE A 79 7.65 -16.68 2.01
C PHE A 79 6.97 -17.51 0.91
N GLU A 80 7.58 -18.67 0.61
CA GLU A 80 6.90 -19.72 -0.13
C GLU A 80 5.61 -20.10 0.60
N ARG A 81 4.52 -20.10 -0.19
CA ARG A 81 3.11 -20.28 0.16
C ARG A 81 2.41 -19.00 0.63
N ASN A 82 2.33 -17.99 -0.24
CA ASN A 82 1.05 -17.42 -0.73
C ASN A 82 1.13 -15.98 -1.27
N MET A 83 2.30 -15.33 -1.35
CA MET A 83 2.38 -13.93 -1.82
C MET A 83 3.57 -13.73 -2.76
N ASN A 84 3.28 -13.47 -4.04
CA ASN A 84 4.23 -13.30 -5.14
C ASN A 84 4.77 -11.84 -5.21
N ASP A 85 4.84 -11.16 -4.06
CA ASP A 85 5.15 -9.73 -3.99
C ASP A 85 6.67 -9.52 -3.87
N GLN A 86 7.20 -8.65 -4.73
CA GLN A 86 8.62 -8.32 -4.77
C GLN A 86 8.89 -7.10 -3.90
N LEU A 87 9.91 -7.21 -3.04
CA LEU A 87 10.39 -6.12 -2.21
C LEU A 87 11.63 -5.48 -2.86
N TYR A 88 11.60 -4.16 -3.02
CA TYR A 88 12.71 -3.34 -3.49
C TYR A 88 13.14 -2.41 -2.37
N TYR A 89 14.43 -2.05 -2.33
CA TYR A 89 14.92 -1.06 -1.37
C TYR A 89 15.99 -0.18 -1.99
N GLU A 90 16.13 1.02 -1.44
CA GLU A 90 17.22 1.94 -1.70
C GLU A 90 17.64 2.61 -0.39
N VAL A 91 18.95 2.79 -0.20
CA VAL A 91 19.49 3.58 0.89
C VAL A 91 20.26 4.75 0.30
N ILE A 92 19.84 5.96 0.66
CA ILE A 92 20.40 7.22 0.20
C ILE A 92 21.13 7.90 1.36
N SER A 93 22.35 8.35 1.10
CA SER A 93 23.20 8.99 2.09
C SER A 93 22.67 10.38 2.45
N PRO A 94 23.14 10.97 3.57
CA PRO A 94 22.83 12.37 3.88
C PRO A 94 23.25 13.38 2.80
N GLN A 95 24.16 12.98 1.90
CA GLN A 95 24.60 13.78 0.77
C GLN A 95 23.74 13.56 -0.50
N GLY A 96 22.68 12.76 -0.42
CA GLY A 96 21.79 12.46 -1.53
C GLY A 96 22.32 11.40 -2.49
N LYS A 97 23.36 10.65 -2.13
CA LYS A 97 23.94 9.62 -2.98
C LYS A 97 23.40 8.24 -2.62
N SER A 98 22.98 7.46 -3.61
CA SER A 98 22.61 6.06 -3.40
C SER A 98 23.82 5.25 -2.92
N ILE A 99 23.63 4.52 -1.82
CA ILE A 99 24.65 3.72 -1.13
C ILE A 99 24.45 2.23 -1.44
N SER A 100 23.21 1.77 -1.47
CA SER A 100 22.86 0.36 -1.61
C SER A 100 21.41 0.21 -2.08
N GLY A 101 21.14 -0.88 -2.79
CA GLY A 101 19.82 -1.18 -3.35
C GLY A 101 19.67 -0.71 -4.79
N TYR A 102 18.44 -0.41 -5.18
CA TYR A 102 18.07 0.03 -6.52
C TYR A 102 18.06 1.56 -6.58
N ASP A 103 19.00 2.17 -7.30
CA ASP A 103 19.20 3.63 -7.37
C ASP A 103 18.21 4.36 -8.30
N ASP A 104 17.36 3.60 -8.99
CA ASP A 104 16.31 4.06 -9.88
C ASP A 104 14.90 3.95 -9.25
N LEU A 105 14.83 3.67 -7.94
CA LEU A 105 13.57 3.71 -7.20
C LEU A 105 12.95 5.12 -7.28
N PRO A 106 11.63 5.24 -7.53
CA PRO A 106 10.98 6.54 -7.60
C PRO A 106 11.18 7.30 -6.29
N SER A 107 11.70 8.53 -6.36
CA SER A 107 11.92 9.36 -5.19
C SER A 107 10.61 9.87 -4.57
N LEU A 108 10.63 10.19 -3.28
CA LEU A 108 9.50 10.79 -2.55
C LEU A 108 9.00 12.07 -3.26
N PRO A 109 7.74 12.10 -3.74
CA PRO A 109 7.18 13.32 -4.32
C PRO A 109 7.02 14.44 -3.28
N PRO A 110 7.22 15.71 -3.64
CA PRO A 110 7.30 16.83 -2.68
C PRO A 110 6.00 17.12 -1.93
N HIS A 111 4.85 16.64 -2.43
CA HIS A 111 3.52 16.91 -1.87
C HIS A 111 3.03 15.82 -0.92
N ILE A 112 3.81 14.76 -0.69
CA ILE A 112 3.38 13.64 0.16
C ILE A 112 3.57 14.02 1.64
N PRO A 113 2.49 14.12 2.42
CA PRO A 113 2.61 14.49 3.83
C PRO A 113 3.32 13.39 4.63
N ARG A 114 3.98 13.81 5.70
CA ARG A 114 4.51 12.88 6.70
C ARG A 114 3.36 12.12 7.34
N SER A 115 3.52 10.82 7.55
CA SER A 115 2.56 10.06 8.34
C SER A 115 2.56 10.53 9.80
N THR A 116 1.38 10.87 10.32
CA THR A 116 1.17 11.23 11.74
C THR A 116 0.88 10.02 12.61
N LEU A 117 0.62 8.85 12.00
CA LEU A 117 0.28 7.61 12.68
C LEU A 117 1.49 6.94 13.33
N TYR A 118 2.71 7.33 12.92
CA TYR A 118 3.95 6.77 13.42
C TYR A 118 4.87 7.88 13.94
N PRO A 119 5.59 7.66 15.05
CA PRO A 119 6.55 8.63 15.57
C PRO A 119 7.80 8.78 14.68
N ALA A 120 8.06 7.80 13.81
CA ALA A 120 9.15 7.86 12.84
C ALA A 120 8.86 8.91 11.74
N LEU A 121 9.92 9.55 11.22
CA LEU A 121 9.83 10.43 10.07
C LEU A 121 9.68 9.56 8.81
N VAL A 122 8.45 9.11 8.54
CA VAL A 122 8.11 8.22 7.42
C VAL A 122 7.01 8.81 6.54
N HIS A 123 7.15 8.62 5.23
CA HIS A 123 6.16 8.95 4.22
C HIS A 123 5.77 7.69 3.46
N PHE A 124 4.48 7.54 3.14
CA PHE A 124 3.99 6.43 2.32
C PHE A 124 3.40 7.00 1.03
N TYR A 125 3.75 6.40 -0.11
CA TYR A 125 3.24 6.83 -1.40
C TYR A 125 3.16 5.66 -2.37
N ASP A 126 2.27 5.80 -3.35
CA ASP A 126 2.19 4.87 -4.47
C ASP A 126 3.05 5.40 -5.62
N ALA A 127 3.74 4.49 -6.31
CA ALA A 127 4.56 4.81 -7.47
C ALA A 127 4.51 3.65 -8.49
N GLU A 128 5.21 3.82 -9.61
CA GLU A 128 5.39 2.77 -10.60
C GLU A 128 6.87 2.49 -10.78
N TYR A 129 7.24 1.21 -10.78
CA TYR A 129 8.61 0.76 -10.97
C TYR A 129 8.63 -0.46 -11.87
N LEU A 130 9.44 -0.43 -12.92
CA LEU A 130 9.53 -1.50 -13.94
C LEU A 130 8.15 -1.92 -14.51
N GLY A 131 7.26 -0.94 -14.72
CA GLY A 131 5.91 -1.18 -15.25
C GLY A 131 4.93 -1.78 -14.24
N ARG A 132 5.30 -1.81 -12.95
CA ARG A 132 4.47 -2.40 -11.88
C ARG A 132 4.09 -1.35 -10.84
N PRO A 133 2.83 -1.35 -10.36
CA PRO A 133 2.44 -0.48 -9.27
C PRO A 133 3.10 -0.95 -7.96
N ILE A 134 3.78 -0.03 -7.28
CA ILE A 134 4.46 -0.25 -6.01
C ILE A 134 3.92 0.69 -4.93
N ARG A 135 3.94 0.23 -3.68
CA ARG A 135 3.76 1.06 -2.47
C ARG A 135 5.13 1.27 -1.84
N VAL A 136 5.49 2.51 -1.54
CA VAL A 136 6.81 2.88 -1.02
C VAL A 136 6.69 3.52 0.35
N ALA A 137 7.55 3.10 1.29
CA ALA A 137 7.83 3.78 2.53
C ALA A 137 9.18 4.50 2.44
N ALA A 138 9.18 5.81 2.59
CA ALA A 138 10.39 6.62 2.73
C ALA A 138 10.63 6.95 4.19
N LEU A 139 11.57 6.26 4.82
CA LEU A 139 11.97 6.44 6.21
C LEU A 139 13.23 7.31 6.29
N PHE A 140 13.18 8.38 7.07
CA PHE A 140 14.32 9.25 7.34
C PHE A 140 14.95 8.85 8.68
N GLN A 141 16.19 8.38 8.64
CA GLN A 141 16.95 7.91 9.79
C GLN A 141 18.10 8.86 10.10
N PRO A 142 18.18 9.45 11.31
CA PRO A 142 19.35 10.20 11.71
C PRO A 142 20.55 9.26 11.88
N VAL A 143 21.68 9.63 11.30
CA VAL A 143 22.96 8.92 11.44
C VAL A 143 23.98 9.87 12.03
N ASN A 144 24.71 9.41 13.04
CA ASN A 144 25.83 10.14 13.64
C ASN A 144 26.93 9.16 14.06
N GLU A 145 27.60 8.57 13.08
CA GLU A 145 28.64 7.56 13.31
C GLU A 145 29.86 7.80 12.42
N SER A 146 31.05 7.61 12.98
CA SER A 146 32.32 7.51 12.24
C SER A 146 32.58 8.64 11.23
N GLY A 147 32.18 9.87 11.56
CA GLY A 147 32.37 11.06 10.72
C GLY A 147 31.25 11.32 9.71
N VAL A 148 30.24 10.46 9.63
CA VAL A 148 29.01 10.68 8.84
C VAL A 148 27.92 11.20 9.77
N SER A 149 27.51 12.45 9.53
CA SER A 149 26.41 13.09 10.25
C SER A 149 25.34 13.58 9.27
N GLY A 150 24.08 13.33 9.59
CA GLY A 150 22.94 13.84 8.83
C GLY A 150 21.77 12.85 8.78
N MET A 151 20.87 13.04 7.82
CA MET A 151 19.69 12.19 7.65
C MET A 151 19.88 11.27 6.45
N ALA A 152 19.95 9.96 6.69
CA ALA A 152 19.85 8.97 5.64
C ALA A 152 18.38 8.75 5.26
N THR A 153 18.11 8.47 4.00
CA THR A 153 16.77 8.11 3.52
C THR A 153 16.78 6.65 3.12
N ILE A 154 15.88 5.87 3.71
CA ILE A 154 15.65 4.46 3.39
C ILE A 154 14.33 4.38 2.65
N LEU A 155 14.38 4.00 1.38
CA LEU A 155 13.21 3.68 0.58
C LEU A 155 13.01 2.16 0.62
N VAL A 156 11.80 1.72 0.96
CA VAL A 156 11.39 0.32 0.80
C VAL A 156 10.09 0.29 0.04
N ALA A 157 10.05 -0.49 -1.04
CA ALA A 157 8.90 -0.62 -1.90
C ALA A 157 8.44 -2.07 -2.02
N GLU A 158 7.13 -2.27 -2.14
CA GLU A 158 6.51 -3.57 -2.36
C GLU A 158 5.56 -3.50 -3.55
N THR A 159 5.55 -4.52 -4.41
CA THR A 159 4.60 -4.60 -5.53
C THR A 159 3.17 -4.84 -5.05
N LEU A 160 2.20 -4.18 -5.70
CA LEU A 160 0.77 -4.31 -5.38
C LEU A 160 0.05 -5.41 -6.20
N GLU A 161 0.79 -6.17 -7.01
CA GLU A 161 0.24 -7.04 -8.07
C GLU A 161 -0.40 -8.33 -7.56
N SER A 162 0.20 -9.06 -6.60
CA SER A 162 -0.33 -10.36 -6.15
C SER A 162 -1.75 -10.21 -5.60
N ARG A 163 -2.05 -9.07 -5.00
CA ARG A 163 -3.35 -8.76 -4.42
C ARG A 163 -4.44 -8.56 -5.46
N ARG A 164 -4.18 -7.83 -6.54
CA ARG A 164 -5.17 -7.57 -7.60
C ARG A 164 -5.47 -8.83 -8.41
N TYR A 165 -4.44 -9.64 -8.66
CA TYR A 165 -4.59 -10.91 -9.36
C TYR A 165 -5.42 -11.91 -8.53
N LEU A 166 -5.08 -12.12 -7.25
CA LEU A 166 -5.83 -13.01 -6.36
C LEU A 166 -7.26 -12.51 -6.09
N ALA A 167 -7.47 -11.22 -5.84
CA ALA A 167 -8.81 -10.68 -5.64
C ALA A 167 -9.69 -10.85 -6.89
N ARG A 168 -9.11 -10.68 -8.09
CA ARG A 168 -9.81 -10.92 -9.35
C ARG A 168 -10.12 -12.40 -9.55
N GLN A 169 -9.19 -13.30 -9.25
CA GLN A 169 -9.43 -14.74 -9.33
C GLN A 169 -10.49 -15.21 -8.33
N MET A 170 -10.47 -14.72 -7.09
CA MET A 170 -11.50 -15.02 -6.09
C MET A 170 -12.87 -14.46 -6.48
N MET A 171 -12.93 -13.25 -7.04
CA MET A 171 -14.18 -12.68 -7.56
C MET A 171 -14.74 -13.52 -8.72
N ILE A 172 -13.89 -13.93 -9.67
CA ILE A 172 -14.29 -14.80 -10.79
C ILE A 172 -14.74 -16.17 -10.27
N ALA A 173 -14.01 -16.76 -9.32
CA ALA A 173 -14.35 -18.03 -8.71
C ALA A 173 -15.69 -17.95 -7.95
N ALA A 174 -15.94 -16.88 -7.19
CA ALA A 174 -17.20 -16.66 -6.48
C ALA A 174 -18.39 -16.45 -7.43
N LEU A 175 -18.18 -15.75 -8.55
CA LEU A 175 -19.18 -15.60 -9.62
C LEU A 175 -19.48 -16.94 -10.31
N LEU A 176 -18.46 -17.78 -10.53
CA LEU A 176 -18.61 -19.10 -11.15
C LEU A 176 -19.17 -20.14 -10.17
N SER A 177 -18.89 -20.03 -8.87
CA SER A 177 -19.37 -20.97 -7.86
C SER A 177 -20.80 -20.72 -7.39
N GLN A 178 -21.44 -19.63 -7.86
CA GLN A 178 -22.86 -19.35 -7.65
C GLN A 178 -23.75 -19.80 -8.82
N GLY A 179 -23.21 -20.60 -9.75
CA GLY A 179 -23.94 -21.28 -10.82
C GLY A 179 -24.25 -22.73 -10.50
#